data_AF-A0A1D6EB30-F1
#
_entry.id   AF-A0A1D6EB30-F1
#
_cell.length_a   1.000
_cell.length_b   1.000
_cell.length_c   1.000
_cell.angle_alpha   90.00
_cell.angle_beta   90.00
_cell.angle_gamma   90.00
#
_symmetry.space_group_name_H-M   'P 1'
#
loop_
_entity.id
_entity.type
_entity.pdbx_description
1 polymer ?
#
loop_
_entity_poly.entity_id
_entity_poly.type
_entity_poly.pdbx_seq_one_letter_code
_entity_poly.pdbx_strand_id
1 'polypeptide(L)'
;MQEFRGMLYKSMEDPHLDFAELENIVRLLLELEPETDPVWHYLNIQNSRIHGLFEKCTQDHELRMEVLQNKIREKVLSDSKWRQLQQDSNKSLEVDSAICDSPRADQLSTNFMAEEADSLRATYTRRLTSVLIQHVPAFWRLALSVFSGKFAKTASGNVVSDSDMNAKPSANKNDDKGGDVKYTNHTLDEVASMVRDTISAFDTKVQSTFRDFEECNILCPYMSDTIKEIAKACQTLEGKDSSPTAVKLLRTLHFQMTKLYVLRLCSWMRATTKEISKDDTWVILSTLERNKSPYAISCMPLEFRDIIISAMDRIDTMILNLMSETAKSYDISQPLQEINESVRLAFLNSFLDFAGYLERFGGELTENRPNNENNYVQNGYINGTRETSANTDGDLHKKLLVVLSNIGYCKAELSEELYTTYRHIWSPVRNNDERSSDMRDLMTSFSALEEKVLDQYTFAKV
;
A
#
# COMPACT_ATOMS: atom_id res chain seq x y z
N MET A 1 10.13 -50.80 25.29
CA MET A 1 11.06 -49.65 25.19
C MET A 1 10.80 -48.84 23.93
N GLN A 2 10.89 -49.43 22.73
CA GLN A 2 10.70 -48.69 21.47
C GLN A 2 9.27 -48.12 21.28
N GLU A 3 8.24 -48.86 21.70
CA GLU A 3 6.84 -48.38 21.66
C GLU A 3 6.58 -47.24 22.65
N PHE A 4 7.18 -47.30 23.85
CA PHE A 4 7.09 -46.24 24.86
C PHE A 4 7.80 -44.97 24.39
N ARG A 5 8.97 -45.11 23.76
CA ARG A 5 9.69 -44.01 23.09
C ARG A 5 8.83 -43.35 22.01
N GLY A 6 8.23 -44.17 21.14
CA GLY A 6 7.33 -43.69 20.09
C GLY A 6 6.14 -42.93 20.66
N MET A 7 5.59 -43.38 21.78
CA MET A 7 4.51 -42.68 22.49
C MET A 7 4.97 -41.29 23.00
N LEU A 8 6.14 -41.21 23.64
CA LEU A 8 6.68 -39.95 24.15
C LEU A 8 6.92 -38.91 23.04
N TYR A 9 7.56 -39.31 21.93
CA TYR A 9 7.75 -38.42 20.78
C TYR A 9 6.41 -37.99 20.16
N LYS A 10 5.42 -38.88 20.08
CA LYS A 10 4.09 -38.55 19.59
C LYS A 10 3.37 -37.54 20.49
N SER A 11 3.54 -37.63 21.80
CA SER A 11 3.00 -36.62 22.73
C SER A 11 3.60 -35.23 22.52
N MET A 12 4.85 -35.14 22.04
CA MET A 12 5.51 -33.87 21.72
C MET A 12 4.97 -33.19 20.44
N GLU A 13 4.15 -33.89 19.65
CA GLU A 13 3.45 -33.31 18.51
C GLU A 13 2.22 -32.48 18.93
N ASP A 14 1.78 -32.59 20.20
CA ASP A 14 0.63 -31.86 20.72
C ASP A 14 0.91 -30.33 20.79
N PRO A 15 0.09 -29.47 20.13
CA PRO A 15 0.17 -28.00 20.26
C PRO A 15 0.08 -27.44 21.66
N HIS A 16 -0.73 -28.11 22.48
CA HIS A 16 -1.24 -27.59 23.73
C HIS A 16 -0.54 -28.21 24.92
N LEU A 17 0.52 -28.97 24.65
CA LEU A 17 1.40 -29.55 25.65
C LEU A 17 1.90 -28.44 26.57
N ASP A 18 1.61 -28.58 27.86
CA ASP A 18 2.06 -27.59 28.82
C ASP A 18 3.57 -27.70 29.09
N PHE A 19 4.12 -26.69 29.74
CA PHE A 19 5.56 -26.63 29.97
C PHE A 19 6.06 -27.73 30.92
N ALA A 20 5.25 -28.14 31.89
CA ALA A 20 5.63 -29.15 32.87
C ALA A 20 5.58 -30.57 32.28
N GLU A 21 4.59 -30.83 31.42
CA GLU A 21 4.45 -32.06 30.64
C GLU A 21 5.61 -32.20 29.65
N LEU A 22 5.95 -31.13 28.93
CA LEU A 22 7.11 -31.11 28.04
C LEU A 22 8.42 -31.39 28.80
N GLU A 23 8.63 -30.73 29.95
CA GLU A 23 9.80 -30.96 30.80
C GLU A 23 9.92 -32.44 31.22
N ASN A 24 8.80 -33.03 31.65
CA ASN A 24 8.77 -34.42 32.07
C ASN A 24 9.03 -35.39 30.89
N ILE A 25 8.46 -35.14 29.73
CA ILE A 25 8.69 -35.96 28.52
C ILE A 25 10.15 -35.87 28.10
N VAL A 26 10.75 -34.67 28.07
CA VAL A 26 12.16 -34.46 27.74
C VAL A 26 13.07 -35.21 28.71
N ARG A 27 12.80 -35.12 30.02
CA ARG A 27 13.57 -35.85 31.05
C ARG A 27 13.49 -37.36 30.82
N LEU A 28 12.30 -37.91 30.60
CA LEU A 28 12.11 -39.34 30.33
C LEU A 28 12.82 -39.77 29.04
N LEU A 29 12.81 -38.94 27.99
CA LEU A 29 13.50 -39.24 26.74
C LEU A 29 15.03 -39.22 26.89
N LEU A 30 15.58 -38.28 27.68
CA LEU A 30 17.02 -38.25 27.98
C LEU A 30 17.46 -39.44 28.85
N GLU A 31 16.60 -39.94 29.74
CA GLU A 31 16.86 -41.17 30.51
C GLU A 31 16.84 -42.42 29.61
N LEU A 32 15.99 -42.44 28.60
CA LEU A 32 15.88 -43.55 27.65
C LEU A 32 16.98 -43.52 26.58
N GLU A 33 17.34 -42.34 26.07
CA GLU A 33 18.28 -42.11 24.98
C GLU A 33 19.14 -40.85 25.22
N PRO A 34 20.19 -40.95 26.05
CA PRO A 34 21.01 -39.80 26.45
C PRO A 34 21.79 -39.16 25.29
N GLU A 35 21.96 -39.88 24.18
CA GLU A 35 22.65 -39.40 22.97
C GLU A 35 21.74 -38.56 22.05
N THR A 36 20.43 -38.50 22.33
CA THR A 36 19.47 -37.73 21.52
C THR A 36 19.24 -36.34 22.08
N ASP A 37 18.72 -35.42 21.26
CA ASP A 37 18.34 -34.06 21.66
C ASP A 37 16.82 -33.86 21.55
N PRO A 38 16.03 -34.33 22.54
CA PRO A 38 14.56 -34.23 22.52
C PRO A 38 14.08 -32.78 22.50
N VAL A 39 14.81 -31.87 23.17
CA VAL A 39 14.50 -30.45 23.19
C VAL A 39 14.59 -29.85 21.80
N TRP A 40 15.69 -30.11 21.09
CA TRP A 40 15.85 -29.65 19.72
C TRP A 40 14.80 -30.26 18.78
N HIS A 41 14.46 -31.54 18.97
CA HIS A 41 13.40 -32.19 18.23
C HIS A 41 12.05 -31.47 18.44
N TYR A 42 11.71 -31.11 19.67
CA TYR A 42 10.50 -30.34 19.98
C TYR A 42 10.49 -28.97 19.29
N LEU A 43 11.58 -28.22 19.40
CA LEU A 43 11.69 -26.88 18.81
C LEU A 43 11.51 -26.95 17.28
N ASN A 44 12.06 -27.98 16.63
CA ASN A 44 11.83 -28.22 15.21
C ASN A 44 10.36 -28.55 14.87
N ILE A 45 9.69 -29.37 15.69
CA ILE A 45 8.26 -29.66 15.51
C ILE A 45 7.44 -28.37 15.62
N GLN A 46 7.68 -27.57 16.66
CA GLN A 46 6.96 -26.32 16.88
C GLN A 46 7.23 -25.30 15.78
N ASN A 47 8.48 -25.18 15.32
CA ASN A 47 8.81 -24.33 14.18
C ASN A 47 8.11 -24.79 12.89
N SER A 48 8.21 -26.09 12.57
CA SER A 48 7.54 -26.70 11.41
C SER A 48 6.04 -26.51 11.43
N ARG A 49 5.44 -26.56 12.63
CA ARG A 49 4.02 -26.30 12.84
C ARG A 49 3.63 -24.86 12.48
N ILE A 50 4.43 -23.87 12.88
CA ILE A 50 4.18 -22.46 12.52
C ILE A 50 4.21 -22.30 11.00
N HIS A 51 5.20 -22.89 10.33
CA HIS A 51 5.26 -22.92 8.87
C HIS A 51 4.03 -23.62 8.26
N GLY A 52 3.58 -24.74 8.83
CA GLY A 52 2.35 -25.43 8.41
C GLY A 52 1.09 -24.56 8.56
N LEU A 53 1.02 -23.69 9.57
CA LEU A 53 -0.08 -22.74 9.73
C LEU A 53 -0.05 -21.63 8.67
N PHE A 54 1.12 -21.12 8.31
CA PHE A 54 1.25 -20.20 7.17
C PHE A 54 0.83 -20.87 5.86
N GLU A 55 1.23 -22.13 5.67
CA GLU A 55 0.89 -22.86 4.47
C GLU A 55 -0.62 -23.14 4.38
N LYS A 56 -1.26 -23.48 5.50
CA LYS A 56 -2.72 -23.58 5.56
C LYS A 56 -3.43 -22.26 5.22
N CYS A 57 -2.89 -21.12 5.67
CA CYS A 57 -3.43 -19.81 5.28
C CYS A 57 -3.30 -19.58 3.77
N THR A 58 -2.19 -20.04 3.17
CA THR A 58 -1.90 -19.91 1.74
C THR A 58 -2.88 -20.74 0.91
N GLN A 59 -3.04 -22.02 1.26
CA GLN A 59 -3.98 -22.92 0.59
C GLN A 59 -5.42 -22.43 0.65
N ASP A 60 -5.91 -21.96 1.81
CA ASP A 60 -7.26 -21.42 1.90
C ASP A 60 -7.42 -20.12 1.09
N HIS A 61 -6.39 -19.28 1.00
CA HIS A 61 -6.41 -18.10 0.14
C HIS A 61 -6.47 -18.48 -1.34
N GLU A 62 -5.62 -19.41 -1.79
CA GLU A 62 -5.58 -19.91 -3.17
C GLU A 62 -6.93 -20.51 -3.59
N LEU A 63 -7.54 -21.34 -2.73
CA LEU A 63 -8.87 -21.90 -2.99
C LEU A 63 -9.94 -20.81 -3.17
N ARG A 64 -9.93 -19.76 -2.34
CA ARG A 64 -10.88 -18.64 -2.48
C ARG A 64 -10.62 -17.84 -3.75
N MET A 65 -9.36 -17.62 -4.09
CA MET A 65 -8.97 -16.93 -5.32
C MET A 65 -9.37 -17.74 -6.56
N GLU A 66 -9.22 -19.07 -6.54
CA GLU A 66 -9.66 -19.95 -7.63
C GLU A 66 -11.18 -19.91 -7.81
N VAL A 67 -11.95 -19.95 -6.72
CA VAL A 67 -13.41 -19.80 -6.75
C VAL A 67 -13.80 -18.45 -7.37
N LEU A 68 -13.13 -17.37 -6.97
CA LEU A 68 -13.37 -16.04 -7.53
C LEU A 68 -13.03 -15.99 -9.03
N GLN A 69 -11.90 -16.56 -9.44
CA GLN A 69 -11.48 -16.62 -10.84
C GLN A 69 -12.46 -17.43 -11.70
N ASN A 70 -12.98 -18.55 -11.17
CA ASN A 70 -14.00 -19.33 -11.85
C ASN A 70 -15.30 -18.53 -12.02
N LYS A 71 -15.74 -17.81 -10.96
CA LYS A 71 -16.89 -16.89 -11.02
C LYS A 71 -16.69 -15.78 -12.06
N ILE A 72 -15.48 -15.19 -12.16
CA ILE A 72 -15.14 -14.20 -13.21
C ILE A 72 -15.27 -14.84 -14.60
N ARG A 73 -14.65 -16.02 -14.80
CA ARG A 73 -14.67 -16.71 -16.09
C ARG A 73 -16.09 -17.07 -16.53
N GLU A 74 -16.91 -17.59 -15.62
CA GLU A 74 -18.31 -17.90 -15.87
C GLU A 74 -19.11 -16.65 -16.23
N LYS A 75 -18.91 -15.55 -15.50
CA LYS A 75 -19.56 -14.27 -15.79
C LYS A 75 -19.19 -13.76 -17.20
N VAL A 76 -17.91 -13.75 -17.56
CA VAL A 76 -17.45 -13.34 -18.91
C VAL A 76 -18.07 -14.22 -20.00
N LEU A 77 -18.16 -15.53 -19.78
CA LEU A 77 -18.83 -16.45 -20.70
C LEU A 77 -20.35 -16.18 -20.80
N SER A 78 -20.99 -15.83 -19.68
CA SER A 78 -22.41 -15.49 -19.68
C SER A 78 -22.69 -14.15 -20.36
N ASP A 79 -21.85 -13.14 -20.13
CA ASP A 79 -21.98 -11.79 -20.71
C ASP A 79 -21.72 -11.82 -22.22
N SER A 80 -20.76 -12.62 -22.69
CA SER A 80 -20.52 -12.83 -24.13
C SER A 80 -21.69 -13.53 -24.81
N LYS A 81 -22.27 -14.56 -24.18
CA LYS A 81 -23.49 -15.22 -24.68
C LYS A 81 -24.68 -14.26 -24.73
N TRP A 82 -24.88 -13.44 -23.70
CA TRP A 82 -25.93 -12.43 -23.67
C TRP A 82 -25.75 -11.38 -24.78
N ARG A 83 -24.52 -10.91 -25.01
CA ARG A 83 -24.20 -10.00 -26.13
C ARG A 83 -24.50 -10.65 -27.48
N GLN A 84 -24.15 -11.91 -27.66
CA GLN A 84 -24.46 -12.65 -28.89
C GLN A 84 -25.96 -12.74 -29.12
N LEU A 85 -26.75 -13.08 -28.08
CA LEU A 85 -28.21 -13.12 -28.18
C LEU A 85 -28.82 -11.75 -28.53
N GLN A 86 -28.29 -10.65 -27.99
CA GLN A 86 -28.74 -9.30 -28.37
C GLN A 86 -28.40 -8.98 -29.83
N GLN A 87 -27.21 -9.33 -30.30
CA GLN A 87 -26.82 -9.12 -31.70
C GLN A 87 -27.66 -9.95 -32.66
N ASP A 88 -27.95 -11.21 -32.31
CA ASP A 88 -28.78 -12.10 -33.12
C ASP A 88 -30.25 -11.64 -33.14
N SER A 89 -30.76 -11.12 -32.01
CA SER A 89 -32.09 -10.49 -31.94
C SER A 89 -32.18 -9.20 -32.76
N ASN A 90 -31.14 -8.36 -32.74
CA ASN A 90 -31.10 -7.12 -33.53
C ASN A 90 -30.89 -7.38 -35.03
N LYS A 91 -30.29 -8.50 -35.43
CA LYS A 91 -30.26 -8.94 -36.84
C LYS A 91 -31.60 -9.48 -37.33
N SER A 92 -32.45 -9.96 -36.42
CA SER A 92 -33.80 -10.45 -36.73
C SER A 92 -34.84 -9.33 -36.94
N LEU A 93 -34.52 -8.10 -36.52
CA LEU A 93 -35.38 -6.92 -36.67
C LEU A 93 -34.53 -5.85 -37.38
N GLU A 94 -34.63 -5.74 -38.70
CA GLU A 94 -34.08 -4.60 -39.45
C GLU A 94 -34.71 -3.30 -38.93
N VAL A 95 -34.12 -2.72 -37.89
CA VAL A 95 -34.36 -1.36 -37.44
C VAL A 95 -33.01 -0.76 -37.10
N ASP A 96 -32.55 0.13 -37.98
CA ASP A 96 -31.40 1.00 -37.79
C ASP A 96 -31.56 1.78 -36.47
N SER A 97 -30.96 1.27 -35.40
CA SER A 97 -30.74 2.04 -34.17
C SER A 97 -29.31 1.85 -33.70
N ALA A 98 -28.42 2.62 -34.32
CA ALA A 98 -27.06 2.82 -33.89
C ALA A 98 -27.02 3.70 -32.63
N ILE A 99 -27.64 3.28 -31.53
CA ILE A 99 -27.51 3.92 -30.21
C ILE A 99 -27.70 2.86 -29.11
N CYS A 100 -26.61 2.31 -28.58
CA CYS A 100 -26.58 1.90 -27.17
C CYS A 100 -25.14 1.72 -26.67
N ASP A 101 -24.71 2.66 -25.83
CA ASP A 101 -23.45 2.67 -25.10
C ASP A 101 -23.31 1.45 -24.17
N SER A 102 -22.49 0.48 -24.56
CA SER A 102 -22.09 -0.69 -23.75
C SER A 102 -20.71 -0.63 -23.04
N PRO A 103 -19.84 0.42 -23.11
CA PRO A 103 -18.55 0.39 -22.38
C PRO A 103 -18.68 0.52 -20.86
N ARG A 104 -19.69 1.24 -20.37
CA ARG A 104 -19.77 1.69 -18.96
C ARG A 104 -20.19 0.59 -17.99
N ALA A 105 -21.02 -0.36 -18.45
CA ALA A 105 -21.43 -1.51 -17.64
C ALA A 105 -20.30 -2.54 -17.45
N ASP A 106 -19.47 -2.74 -18.49
CA ASP A 106 -18.31 -3.65 -18.45
C ASP A 106 -17.23 -3.13 -17.47
N GLN A 107 -17.02 -1.82 -17.38
CA GLN A 107 -16.08 -1.20 -16.43
C GLN A 107 -16.53 -1.37 -14.96
N LEU A 108 -17.81 -1.11 -14.66
CA LEU A 108 -18.36 -1.26 -13.30
C LEU A 108 -18.31 -2.72 -12.82
N SER A 109 -18.58 -3.66 -13.72
CA SER A 109 -18.51 -5.09 -13.50
C SER A 109 -17.09 -5.59 -13.21
N THR A 110 -16.10 -5.07 -13.96
CA THR A 110 -14.68 -5.43 -13.81
C THR A 110 -14.11 -4.87 -12.51
N ASN A 111 -14.49 -3.64 -12.15
CA ASN A 111 -14.05 -2.99 -10.91
C ASN A 111 -14.52 -3.72 -9.65
N PHE A 112 -15.77 -4.22 -9.63
CA PHE A 112 -16.29 -4.98 -8.48
C PHE A 112 -15.51 -6.30 -8.24
N MET A 113 -15.11 -6.99 -9.31
CA MET A 113 -14.37 -8.26 -9.17
C MET A 113 -12.91 -8.04 -8.78
N ALA A 114 -12.30 -6.93 -9.22
CA ALA A 114 -10.98 -6.49 -8.77
C ALA A 114 -10.99 -6.15 -7.26
N GLU A 115 -12.02 -5.47 -6.79
CA GLU A 115 -12.23 -5.15 -5.38
C GLU A 115 -12.37 -6.42 -4.51
N GLU A 116 -13.15 -7.42 -4.96
CA GLU A 116 -13.31 -8.71 -4.27
C GLU A 116 -11.96 -9.45 -4.14
N ALA A 117 -11.11 -9.41 -5.18
CA ALA A 117 -9.78 -10.01 -5.15
C ALA A 117 -8.85 -9.32 -4.13
N ASP A 118 -8.83 -7.99 -4.09
CA ASP A 118 -8.01 -7.23 -3.14
C ASP A 118 -8.49 -7.39 -1.69
N SER A 119 -9.80 -7.53 -1.48
CA SER A 119 -10.36 -7.89 -0.17
C SER A 119 -9.87 -9.27 0.32
N LEU A 120 -9.79 -10.26 -0.57
CA LEU A 120 -9.23 -11.58 -0.26
C LEU A 120 -7.73 -11.49 0.06
N ARG A 121 -6.96 -10.69 -0.68
CA ARG A 121 -5.53 -10.43 -0.42
C ARG A 121 -5.31 -9.80 0.96
N ALA A 122 -6.06 -8.75 1.30
CA ALA A 122 -5.98 -8.13 2.62
C ALA A 122 -6.36 -9.10 3.75
N THR A 123 -7.38 -9.93 3.54
CA THR A 123 -7.80 -10.96 4.49
C THR A 123 -6.72 -12.03 4.69
N TYR A 124 -6.03 -12.42 3.62
CA TYR A 124 -4.92 -13.36 3.68
C TYR A 124 -3.77 -12.80 4.51
N THR A 125 -3.33 -11.56 4.27
CA THR A 125 -2.29 -10.94 5.09
C THR A 125 -2.70 -10.83 6.56
N ARG A 126 -3.95 -10.44 6.86
CA ARG A 126 -4.46 -10.41 8.25
C ARG A 126 -4.33 -11.77 8.94
N ARG A 127 -4.61 -12.87 8.24
CA ARG A 127 -4.50 -14.23 8.81
C ARG A 127 -3.06 -14.65 9.03
N LEU A 128 -2.17 -14.36 8.07
CA LEU A 128 -0.73 -14.55 8.25
C LEU A 128 -0.23 -13.78 9.48
N THR A 129 -0.61 -12.50 9.60
CA THR A 129 -0.28 -11.64 10.74
C THR A 129 -0.77 -12.24 12.07
N SER A 130 -1.99 -12.80 12.08
CA SER A 130 -2.53 -13.46 13.28
C SER A 130 -1.69 -14.67 13.71
N VAL A 131 -1.31 -15.53 12.76
CA VAL A 131 -0.43 -16.69 13.04
C VAL A 131 0.91 -16.21 13.59
N LEU A 132 1.49 -15.20 12.96
CA LEU A 132 2.77 -14.62 13.37
C LEU A 132 2.73 -14.10 14.81
N ILE A 133 1.76 -13.24 15.13
CA ILE A 133 1.60 -12.62 16.44
C ILE A 133 1.34 -13.67 17.53
N GLN A 134 0.55 -14.69 17.23
CA GLN A 134 0.17 -15.70 18.21
C GLN A 134 1.31 -16.66 18.54
N HIS A 135 2.06 -17.12 17.53
CA HIS A 135 2.95 -18.26 17.70
C HIS A 135 4.42 -17.90 17.83
N VAL A 136 4.92 -16.87 17.16
CA VAL A 136 6.35 -16.53 17.21
C VAL A 136 6.81 -16.07 18.60
N PRO A 137 6.09 -15.16 19.30
CA PRO A 137 6.46 -14.79 20.67
C PRO A 137 6.39 -15.98 21.65
N ALA A 138 5.41 -16.86 21.46
CA ALA A 138 5.26 -18.06 22.30
C ALA A 138 6.43 -19.03 22.11
N PHE A 139 6.81 -19.29 20.86
CA PHE A 139 7.97 -20.10 20.51
C PHE A 139 9.28 -19.52 21.07
N TRP A 140 9.48 -18.21 20.95
CA TRP A 140 10.68 -17.56 21.49
C TRP A 140 10.75 -17.63 23.02
N ARG A 141 9.63 -17.39 23.72
CA ARG A 141 9.57 -17.55 25.19
C ARG A 141 9.88 -18.97 25.65
N LEU A 142 9.38 -19.96 24.93
CA LEU A 142 9.69 -21.36 25.18
C LEU A 142 11.20 -21.60 25.05
N ALA A 143 11.81 -21.16 23.96
CA ALA A 143 13.25 -21.28 23.76
C ALA A 143 14.04 -20.60 24.88
N LEU A 144 13.72 -19.35 25.20
CA LEU A 144 14.38 -18.65 26.33
C LEU A 144 14.26 -19.42 27.64
N SER A 145 13.12 -20.08 27.90
CA SER A 145 12.91 -20.85 29.13
C SER A 145 13.76 -22.13 29.17
N VAL A 146 13.93 -22.79 28.02
CA VAL A 146 14.84 -23.93 27.84
C VAL A 146 16.29 -23.51 28.08
N PHE A 147 16.75 -22.46 27.39
CA PHE A 147 18.16 -22.05 27.39
C PHE A 147 18.58 -21.27 28.65
N SER A 148 17.64 -20.73 29.43
CA SER A 148 17.93 -20.04 30.71
C SER A 148 18.00 -20.98 31.92
N GLY A 149 17.88 -22.30 31.73
CA GLY A 149 17.96 -23.26 32.83
C GLY A 149 16.75 -23.26 33.78
N LYS A 150 15.67 -22.50 33.47
CA LYS A 150 14.39 -22.62 34.21
C LYS A 150 13.80 -24.03 34.10
N PHE A 151 14.18 -24.76 33.05
CA PHE A 151 13.94 -26.19 32.83
C PHE A 151 14.56 -27.11 33.92
N ALA A 152 15.60 -26.68 34.64
CA ALA A 152 16.28 -27.51 35.64
C ALA A 152 15.79 -27.27 37.08
N LYS A 153 15.04 -26.19 37.31
CA LYS A 153 14.72 -25.71 38.68
C LYS A 153 13.58 -26.51 39.32
N THR A 154 12.74 -27.17 38.53
CA THR A 154 11.61 -27.99 38.97
C THR A 154 12.06 -29.38 39.45
N ALA A 155 13.19 -29.89 38.92
CA ALA A 155 13.72 -31.22 39.26
C ALA A 155 14.41 -31.29 40.64
N SER A 156 15.00 -30.20 41.12
CA SER A 156 15.67 -30.16 42.43
C SER A 156 14.73 -29.94 43.63
N GLY A 157 13.42 -29.81 43.39
CA GLY A 157 12.42 -29.50 44.43
C GLY A 157 11.90 -30.70 45.24
N ASN A 158 12.23 -31.94 44.87
CA ASN A 158 11.59 -33.13 45.44
C ASN A 158 12.51 -34.10 46.21
N VAL A 159 13.68 -33.67 46.67
CA VAL A 159 14.46 -34.45 47.63
C VAL A 159 14.62 -33.64 48.92
N VAL A 160 13.64 -33.80 49.81
CA VAL A 160 13.76 -33.45 51.23
C VAL A 160 14.77 -34.43 51.84
N SER A 161 15.98 -33.95 52.11
CA SER A 161 16.87 -34.57 53.07
C SER A 161 17.18 -33.51 54.13
N ASP A 162 16.54 -33.66 55.27
CA ASP A 162 16.88 -32.97 56.51
C ASP A 162 18.35 -33.26 56.87
N SER A 163 19.20 -32.23 56.90
CA SER A 163 20.26 -32.10 57.91
C SER A 163 20.97 -30.74 57.82
N ASP A 164 20.91 -30.07 58.97
CA ASP A 164 21.89 -29.14 59.53
C ASP A 164 21.93 -27.67 59.09
N MET A 165 21.21 -26.92 59.93
CA MET A 165 21.42 -25.55 60.39
C MET A 165 22.88 -25.06 60.43
N ASN A 166 23.01 -23.77 60.09
CA ASN A 166 23.88 -22.75 60.70
C ASN A 166 25.15 -22.30 59.92
N ALA A 167 25.05 -21.18 59.19
CA ALA A 167 26.05 -20.08 59.19
C ALA A 167 25.60 -18.88 58.34
N LYS A 168 25.85 -17.66 58.84
CA LYS A 168 25.55 -16.34 58.25
C LYS A 168 26.43 -15.98 57.02
N PRO A 169 26.08 -14.94 56.24
CA PRO A 169 26.50 -14.77 54.85
C PRO A 169 27.88 -14.09 54.73
N SER A 170 28.69 -14.58 53.78
CA SER A 170 29.96 -13.98 53.37
C SER A 170 29.91 -13.73 51.86
N ALA A 171 30.11 -12.47 51.49
CA ALA A 171 30.14 -11.97 50.13
C ALA A 171 31.33 -12.48 49.31
N ASN A 172 31.13 -12.50 48.00
CA ASN A 172 32.10 -12.64 46.91
C ASN A 172 33.04 -13.84 46.95
N LYS A 173 32.65 -14.89 46.21
CA LYS A 173 33.55 -15.68 45.38
C LYS A 173 32.76 -16.27 44.21
N ASN A 174 33.31 -16.10 43.01
CA ASN A 174 33.00 -16.94 41.86
C ASN A 174 33.14 -18.40 42.29
N ASP A 175 32.02 -19.11 42.36
CA ASP A 175 31.99 -20.57 42.39
C ASP A 175 31.02 -21.04 41.31
N ASP A 176 31.63 -21.39 40.18
CA ASP A 176 31.17 -22.37 39.22
C ASP A 176 30.95 -23.70 39.96
N LYS A 177 29.71 -23.97 40.41
CA LYS A 177 29.27 -25.27 40.98
C LYS A 177 27.75 -25.33 41.15
N GLY A 178 27.06 -25.45 40.03
CA GLY A 178 25.76 -26.10 39.93
C GLY A 178 25.73 -26.70 38.54
N GLY A 179 25.74 -28.03 38.42
CA GLY A 179 25.81 -28.69 37.11
C GLY A 179 24.65 -28.21 36.24
N ASP A 180 24.94 -27.33 35.29
CA ASP A 180 23.98 -26.84 34.32
C ASP A 180 23.64 -28.06 33.45
N VAL A 181 22.50 -28.68 33.72
CA VAL A 181 22.00 -29.80 32.90
C VAL A 181 21.70 -29.22 31.52
N LYS A 182 22.66 -29.35 30.61
CA LYS A 182 22.48 -28.98 29.20
C LYS A 182 21.52 -29.99 28.57
N TYR A 183 20.25 -29.61 28.44
CA TYR A 183 19.22 -30.42 27.79
C TYR A 183 19.36 -30.47 26.25
N THR A 184 20.27 -29.66 25.67
CA THR A 184 20.49 -29.57 24.22
C THR A 184 21.94 -29.20 23.90
N ASN A 185 22.44 -29.69 22.77
CA ASN A 185 23.76 -29.33 22.22
C ASN A 185 23.71 -28.09 21.33
N HIS A 186 22.50 -27.63 20.99
CA HIS A 186 22.27 -26.48 20.13
C HIS A 186 22.36 -25.16 20.90
N THR A 187 22.38 -24.06 20.17
CA THR A 187 22.51 -22.70 20.70
C THR A 187 21.23 -21.90 20.53
N LEU A 188 21.06 -20.87 21.37
CA LEU A 188 19.96 -19.91 21.21
C LEU A 188 20.03 -19.16 19.87
N ASP A 189 21.23 -19.00 19.29
CA ASP A 189 21.44 -18.35 17.99
C ASP A 189 20.86 -19.17 16.83
N GLU A 190 20.92 -20.51 16.90
CA GLU A 190 20.28 -21.38 15.91
C GLU A 190 18.76 -21.28 15.99
N VAL A 191 18.19 -21.16 17.20
CA VAL A 191 16.76 -20.88 17.36
C VAL A 191 16.40 -19.48 16.86
N ALA A 192 17.26 -18.49 17.08
CA ALA A 192 17.09 -17.17 16.48
C ALA A 192 17.12 -17.23 14.95
N SER A 193 17.84 -18.19 14.35
CA SER A 193 17.77 -18.47 12.91
C SER A 193 16.42 -19.02 12.49
N MET A 194 15.86 -19.99 13.22
CA MET A 194 14.51 -20.50 12.94
C MET A 194 13.46 -19.40 12.95
N VAL A 195 13.56 -18.48 13.94
CA VAL A 195 12.68 -17.31 14.00
C VAL A 195 12.89 -16.40 12.79
N ARG A 196 14.14 -16.12 12.39
CA ARG A 196 14.42 -15.33 11.17
C ARG A 196 13.80 -15.97 9.93
N ASP A 197 13.95 -17.27 9.76
CA ASP A 197 13.42 -18.01 8.62
C ASP A 197 11.87 -17.96 8.60
N THR A 198 11.25 -18.07 9.78
CA THR A 198 9.81 -17.89 9.95
C THR A 198 9.34 -16.49 9.54
N ILE A 199 10.04 -15.43 9.99
CA ILE A 199 9.73 -14.05 9.59
C ILE A 199 9.95 -13.86 8.08
N SER A 200 10.99 -14.48 7.52
CA SER A 200 11.31 -14.35 6.08
C SER A 200 10.27 -15.05 5.21
N ALA A 201 9.69 -16.17 5.67
CA ALA A 201 8.56 -16.81 5.01
C ALA A 201 7.30 -15.92 5.03
N PHE A 202 7.02 -15.28 6.18
CA PHE A 202 5.95 -14.27 6.29
C PHE A 202 6.19 -13.08 5.34
N ASP A 203 7.39 -12.52 5.36
CA ASP A 203 7.82 -11.40 4.52
C ASP A 203 7.62 -11.70 3.04
N THR A 204 8.11 -12.85 2.56
CA THR A 204 7.97 -13.26 1.15
C THR A 204 6.50 -13.34 0.73
N LYS A 205 5.65 -13.96 1.56
CA LYS A 205 4.20 -14.10 1.28
C LYS A 205 3.48 -12.75 1.26
N VAL A 206 3.81 -11.85 2.19
CA VAL A 206 3.26 -10.49 2.24
C VAL A 206 3.72 -9.65 1.05
N GLN A 207 5.01 -9.65 0.73
CA GLN A 207 5.53 -8.89 -0.42
C GLN A 207 4.92 -9.34 -1.74
N SER A 208 4.74 -10.66 -1.94
CA SER A 208 4.06 -11.20 -3.12
C SER A 208 2.63 -10.68 -3.20
N THR A 209 1.87 -10.81 -2.11
CA THR A 209 0.47 -10.36 -2.05
C THR A 209 0.35 -8.86 -2.29
N PHE A 210 1.28 -8.08 -1.72
CA PHE A 210 1.26 -6.62 -1.82
C PHE A 210 1.54 -6.13 -3.25
N ARG A 211 2.36 -6.88 -4.00
CA ARG A 211 2.64 -6.60 -5.41
C ARG A 211 1.39 -6.75 -6.27
N ASP A 212 0.56 -7.74 -5.95
CA ASP A 212 -0.59 -8.16 -6.75
C ASP A 212 -1.86 -7.30 -6.52
N PHE A 213 -1.82 -6.30 -5.63
CA PHE A 213 -2.91 -5.33 -5.49
C PHE A 213 -3.09 -4.52 -6.77
N GLU A 214 -4.34 -4.38 -7.21
CA GLU A 214 -4.72 -3.68 -8.44
C GLU A 214 -4.54 -2.17 -8.33
N GLU A 215 -4.07 -1.53 -9.40
CA GLU A 215 -3.86 -0.08 -9.43
C GLU A 215 -5.17 0.71 -9.34
N CYS A 216 -6.27 0.18 -9.87
CA CYS A 216 -7.59 0.82 -9.80
C CYS A 216 -8.14 0.89 -8.36
N ASN A 217 -7.65 0.03 -7.47
CA ASN A 217 -8.06 -0.06 -6.07
C ASN A 217 -7.05 0.60 -5.12
N ILE A 218 -6.12 1.40 -5.63
CA ILE A 218 -5.11 2.05 -4.79
C ILE A 218 -5.72 2.99 -3.73
N LEU A 219 -6.90 3.55 -4.04
CA LEU A 219 -7.71 4.32 -3.12
C LEU A 219 -8.66 3.45 -2.28
N CYS A 220 -8.70 2.15 -2.44
CA CYS A 220 -9.44 1.29 -1.51
C CYS A 220 -8.61 1.09 -0.22
N PRO A 221 -9.24 0.73 0.91
CA PRO A 221 -8.52 0.61 2.19
C PRO A 221 -7.59 -0.61 2.25
N TYR A 222 -7.63 -1.54 1.30
CA TYR A 222 -6.96 -2.84 1.40
C TYR A 222 -5.43 -2.77 1.59
N MET A 223 -4.74 -1.96 0.78
CA MET A 223 -3.28 -1.78 0.92
C MET A 223 -2.93 -1.10 2.25
N SER A 224 -3.70 -0.07 2.63
CA SER A 224 -3.54 0.65 3.89
C SER A 224 -3.75 -0.26 5.10
N ASP A 225 -4.80 -1.06 5.09
CA ASP A 225 -5.12 -1.98 6.18
C ASP A 225 -4.10 -3.11 6.27
N THR A 226 -3.58 -3.57 5.14
CA THR A 226 -2.46 -4.53 5.12
C THR A 226 -1.22 -3.97 5.81
N ILE A 227 -0.85 -2.71 5.53
CA ILE A 227 0.24 -2.02 6.24
C ILE A 227 -0.05 -1.93 7.74
N LYS A 228 -1.28 -1.57 8.14
CA LYS A 228 -1.68 -1.51 9.56
C LYS A 228 -1.57 -2.86 10.27
N GLU A 229 -1.90 -3.96 9.60
CA GLU A 229 -1.72 -5.31 10.16
C GLU A 229 -0.23 -5.63 10.38
N ILE A 230 0.65 -5.23 9.47
CA ILE A 230 2.10 -5.39 9.63
C ILE A 230 2.61 -4.52 10.79
N ALA A 231 2.14 -3.27 10.90
CA ALA A 231 2.45 -2.36 12.00
C ALA A 231 2.06 -2.97 13.36
N LYS A 232 0.86 -3.56 13.43
CA LYS A 232 0.37 -4.29 14.61
C LYS A 232 1.27 -5.47 14.99
N ALA A 233 1.77 -6.24 14.01
CA ALA A 233 2.76 -7.28 14.28
C ALA A 233 4.05 -6.71 14.86
N CYS A 234 4.57 -5.61 14.29
CA CYS A 234 5.76 -4.93 14.82
C CYS A 234 5.56 -4.54 16.29
N GLN A 235 4.46 -3.86 16.61
CA GLN A 235 4.16 -3.41 17.97
C GLN A 235 4.01 -4.57 18.97
N THR A 236 3.42 -5.69 18.53
CA THR A 236 3.25 -6.85 19.41
C THR A 236 4.57 -7.58 19.68
N LEU A 237 5.45 -7.63 18.69
CA LEU A 237 6.76 -8.26 18.83
C LEU A 237 7.82 -7.33 19.45
N GLU A 238 7.55 -6.05 19.69
CA GLU A 238 8.49 -5.15 20.39
C GLU A 238 8.61 -5.38 21.90
N GLY A 239 7.80 -6.28 22.48
CA GLY A 239 7.89 -6.66 23.89
C GLY A 239 9.21 -7.36 24.25
N LYS A 240 9.54 -7.37 25.55
CA LYS A 240 10.77 -8.01 26.10
C LYS A 240 10.89 -9.52 25.80
N ASP A 241 9.81 -10.13 25.34
CA ASP A 241 9.64 -11.56 25.14
C ASP A 241 9.74 -11.98 23.66
N SER A 242 10.38 -11.17 22.81
CA SER A 242 10.50 -11.44 21.38
C SER A 242 11.95 -11.35 20.90
N SER A 243 12.25 -12.07 19.81
CA SER A 243 13.59 -12.05 19.21
C SER A 243 13.90 -10.65 18.63
N PRO A 244 14.99 -9.97 19.02
CA PRO A 244 15.37 -8.67 18.47
C PRO A 244 15.48 -8.67 16.95
N THR A 245 15.92 -9.79 16.37
CA THR A 245 16.07 -9.94 14.94
C THR A 245 14.72 -10.00 14.21
N ALA A 246 13.70 -10.60 14.84
CA ALA A 246 12.35 -10.64 14.29
C ALA A 246 11.75 -9.24 14.19
N VAL A 247 11.93 -8.43 15.24
CA VAL A 247 11.47 -7.03 15.28
C VAL A 247 12.12 -6.22 14.16
N LYS A 248 13.44 -6.33 13.99
CA LYS A 248 14.17 -5.60 12.94
C LYS A 248 13.70 -5.97 11.53
N LEU A 249 13.48 -7.26 11.26
CA LEU A 249 13.00 -7.73 9.96
C LEU A 249 11.57 -7.24 9.68
N LEU A 250 10.67 -7.31 10.66
CA LEU A 250 9.30 -6.80 10.50
C LEU A 250 9.25 -5.29 10.32
N ARG A 251 10.09 -4.53 11.04
CA ARG A 251 10.22 -3.08 10.87
C ARG A 251 10.70 -2.73 9.46
N THR A 252 11.66 -3.50 8.93
CA THR A 252 12.09 -3.37 7.54
C THR A 252 10.93 -3.60 6.57
N LEU A 253 10.18 -4.70 6.73
CA LEU A 253 9.01 -5.00 5.90
C LEU A 253 7.95 -3.90 5.97
N HIS A 254 7.60 -3.44 7.17
CA HIS A 254 6.63 -2.36 7.37
C HIS A 254 7.02 -1.08 6.61
N PHE A 255 8.30 -0.69 6.73
CA PHE A 255 8.84 0.45 6.00
C PHE A 255 8.76 0.24 4.49
N GLN A 256 9.17 -0.92 3.98
CA GLN A 256 9.16 -1.21 2.53
C GLN A 256 7.75 -1.20 1.95
N MET A 257 6.77 -1.81 2.61
CA MET A 257 5.38 -1.82 2.13
C MET A 257 4.78 -0.41 2.14
N THR A 258 5.10 0.39 3.16
CA THR A 258 4.64 1.78 3.23
C THR A 258 5.29 2.64 2.15
N LYS A 259 6.62 2.52 1.95
CA LYS A 259 7.34 3.18 0.84
C LYS A 259 6.71 2.86 -0.51
N LEU A 260 6.46 1.58 -0.76
CA LEU A 260 5.87 1.13 -2.02
C LEU A 260 4.46 1.70 -2.21
N TYR A 261 3.61 1.72 -1.18
CA TYR A 261 2.26 2.28 -1.28
C TYR A 261 2.28 3.79 -1.56
N VAL A 262 3.12 4.54 -0.84
CA VAL A 262 3.29 5.99 -1.05
C VAL A 262 3.76 6.27 -2.49
N LEU A 263 4.74 5.53 -3.00
CA LEU A 263 5.22 5.70 -4.37
C LEU A 263 4.15 5.36 -5.42
N ARG A 264 3.33 4.31 -5.17
CA ARG A 264 2.19 4.01 -6.04
C ARG A 264 1.15 5.13 -6.01
N LEU A 265 0.85 5.73 -4.84
CA LEU A 265 -0.08 6.87 -4.74
C LEU A 265 0.45 8.09 -5.49
N CYS A 266 1.75 8.38 -5.39
CA CYS A 266 2.41 9.42 -6.19
C CYS A 266 2.26 9.18 -7.69
N SER A 267 2.44 7.92 -8.14
CA SER A 267 2.28 7.54 -9.55
C SER A 267 0.83 7.67 -10.01
N TRP A 268 -0.11 7.18 -9.20
CA TRP A 268 -1.55 7.27 -9.47
C TRP A 268 -1.99 8.73 -9.60
N MET A 269 -1.64 9.58 -8.62
CA MET A 269 -1.97 11.01 -8.63
C MET A 269 -1.53 11.69 -9.93
N ARG A 270 -0.30 11.42 -10.37
CA ARG A 270 0.23 11.95 -11.64
C ARG A 270 -0.51 11.38 -12.84
N ALA A 271 -0.72 10.06 -12.90
CA ALA A 271 -1.39 9.40 -14.01
C ALA A 271 -2.84 9.88 -14.17
N THR A 272 -3.59 9.97 -13.07
CA THR A 272 -4.99 10.44 -13.08
C THR A 272 -5.09 11.92 -13.44
N THR A 273 -4.11 12.74 -13.04
CA THR A 273 -4.01 14.14 -13.51
C THR A 273 -3.95 14.21 -15.04
N LYS A 274 -3.33 13.22 -15.70
CA LYS A 274 -3.27 13.14 -17.18
C LYS A 274 -4.60 12.85 -17.85
N GLU A 275 -5.53 12.25 -17.12
CA GLU A 275 -6.82 11.82 -17.65
C GLU A 275 -7.89 12.91 -17.55
N ILE A 276 -7.70 13.93 -16.70
CA ILE A 276 -8.63 15.07 -16.52
C ILE A 276 -8.95 15.75 -17.87
N SER A 277 -8.00 15.78 -18.80
CA SER A 277 -8.16 16.48 -20.07
C SER A 277 -9.05 15.76 -21.09
N LYS A 278 -9.53 14.54 -20.83
CA LYS A 278 -10.26 13.75 -21.85
C LYS A 278 -11.75 14.04 -21.91
N ASP A 279 -12.34 14.52 -20.81
CA ASP A 279 -13.80 14.60 -20.63
C ASP A 279 -14.32 16.02 -20.31
N ASP A 280 -13.54 17.09 -20.56
CA ASP A 280 -13.99 18.45 -20.20
C ASP A 280 -15.22 18.89 -21.00
N THR A 281 -16.20 19.40 -20.27
CA THR A 281 -17.48 19.90 -20.77
C THR A 281 -17.43 21.39 -21.15
N TRP A 282 -16.35 22.10 -20.81
CA TRP A 282 -16.18 23.54 -21.05
C TRP A 282 -17.26 24.42 -20.41
N VAL A 283 -17.97 23.88 -19.41
CA VAL A 283 -19.03 24.57 -18.68
C VAL A 283 -18.42 25.34 -17.50
N ILE A 284 -18.75 26.62 -17.40
CA ILE A 284 -18.35 27.46 -16.27
C ILE A 284 -19.18 27.07 -15.05
N LEU A 285 -18.49 26.81 -13.94
CA LEU A 285 -19.11 26.49 -12.67
C LEU A 285 -19.83 27.70 -12.06
N SER A 286 -20.87 27.42 -11.27
CA SER A 286 -21.58 28.45 -10.51
C SER A 286 -20.69 29.07 -9.43
N THR A 287 -21.06 30.26 -8.95
CA THR A 287 -20.31 30.97 -7.89
C THR A 287 -20.24 30.19 -6.57
N LEU A 288 -21.20 29.31 -6.32
CA LEU A 288 -21.17 28.43 -5.14
C LEU A 288 -20.14 27.32 -5.31
N GLU A 289 -20.09 26.66 -6.47
CA GLU A 289 -19.19 25.55 -6.76
C GLU A 289 -17.72 25.96 -6.76
N ARG A 290 -17.42 27.18 -7.23
CA ARG A 290 -16.06 27.76 -7.16
C ARG A 290 -15.75 28.46 -5.83
N ASN A 291 -16.50 28.17 -4.76
CA ASN A 291 -16.32 28.75 -3.42
C ASN A 291 -16.19 30.30 -3.42
N LYS A 292 -17.02 30.99 -4.20
CA LYS A 292 -17.01 32.46 -4.37
C LYS A 292 -15.73 33.04 -5.00
N SER A 293 -14.87 32.22 -5.59
CA SER A 293 -13.73 32.67 -6.36
C SER A 293 -14.14 33.63 -7.50
N PRO A 294 -13.36 34.69 -7.78
CA PRO A 294 -13.63 35.57 -8.91
C PRO A 294 -13.42 34.89 -10.27
N TYR A 295 -12.65 33.79 -10.33
CA TYR A 295 -12.30 33.09 -11.56
C TYR A 295 -13.47 32.27 -12.12
N ALA A 296 -13.83 32.46 -13.39
CA ALA A 296 -14.87 31.70 -14.10
C ALA A 296 -14.33 30.36 -14.62
N ILE A 297 -14.06 29.44 -13.70
CA ILE A 297 -13.42 28.15 -13.98
C ILE A 297 -14.39 27.07 -14.50
N SER A 298 -13.84 26.08 -15.21
CA SER A 298 -14.51 24.78 -15.46
C SER A 298 -14.35 23.81 -14.29
N CYS A 299 -14.81 22.57 -14.44
CA CYS A 299 -14.65 21.53 -13.40
C CYS A 299 -13.20 21.06 -13.22
N MET A 300 -12.34 21.20 -14.25
CA MET A 300 -10.99 20.62 -14.25
C MET A 300 -10.12 21.00 -13.03
N PRO A 301 -10.03 22.28 -12.59
CA PRO A 301 -9.22 22.62 -11.42
C PRO A 301 -9.74 21.98 -10.13
N LEU A 302 -11.05 21.74 -10.00
CA LEU A 302 -11.65 21.09 -8.84
C LEU A 302 -11.44 19.57 -8.88
N GLU A 303 -11.57 18.95 -10.05
CA GLU A 303 -11.23 17.52 -10.22
C GLU A 303 -9.75 17.26 -9.92
N PHE A 304 -8.86 18.14 -10.39
CA PHE A 304 -7.44 18.11 -10.04
C PHE A 304 -7.26 18.22 -8.53
N ARG A 305 -7.93 19.17 -7.87
CA ARG A 305 -7.91 19.33 -6.42
C ARG A 305 -8.30 18.05 -5.70
N ASP A 306 -9.38 17.41 -6.12
CA ASP A 306 -9.89 16.18 -5.50
C ASP A 306 -8.93 14.99 -5.66
N ILE A 307 -8.25 14.89 -6.81
CA ILE A 307 -7.20 13.88 -7.05
C ILE A 307 -6.02 14.10 -6.11
N ILE A 308 -5.52 15.33 -6.00
CA ILE A 308 -4.40 15.66 -5.10
C ILE A 308 -4.78 15.33 -3.65
N ILE A 309 -5.93 15.80 -3.17
CA ILE A 309 -6.37 15.55 -1.78
C ILE A 309 -6.50 14.05 -1.50
N SER A 310 -7.14 13.29 -2.41
CA SER A 310 -7.36 11.85 -2.25
C SER A 310 -6.07 11.06 -2.07
N ALA A 311 -5.00 11.44 -2.78
CA ALA A 311 -3.69 10.81 -2.66
C ALA A 311 -2.91 11.34 -1.45
N MET A 312 -2.86 12.66 -1.28
CA MET A 312 -2.01 13.32 -0.29
C MET A 312 -2.46 13.08 1.15
N ASP A 313 -3.77 13.02 1.43
CA ASP A 313 -4.28 12.70 2.78
C ASP A 313 -3.84 11.29 3.24
N ARG A 314 -3.79 10.35 2.30
CA ARG A 314 -3.33 8.97 2.56
C ARG A 314 -1.84 8.91 2.78
N ILE A 315 -1.08 9.63 1.94
CA ILE A 315 0.38 9.74 2.06
C ILE A 315 0.73 10.35 3.43
N ASP A 316 0.05 11.43 3.83
CA ASP A 316 0.26 12.07 5.12
C ASP A 316 0.01 11.10 6.28
N THR A 317 -1.12 10.41 6.26
CA THR A 317 -1.46 9.38 7.25
C THR A 317 -0.38 8.30 7.34
N MET A 318 0.13 7.82 6.20
CA MET A 318 1.16 6.78 6.15
C MET A 318 2.50 7.25 6.72
N ILE A 319 2.91 8.47 6.37
CA ILE A 319 4.17 9.06 6.82
C ILE A 319 4.12 9.36 8.32
N LEU A 320 3.00 9.91 8.83
CA LEU A 320 2.80 10.14 10.26
C LEU A 320 2.88 8.84 11.07
N ASN A 321 2.26 7.76 10.56
CA ASN A 321 2.34 6.45 11.19
C ASN A 321 3.79 5.95 11.27
N LEU A 322 4.55 6.02 10.15
CA LEU A 322 5.98 5.67 10.14
C LEU A 322 6.79 6.50 11.13
N MET A 323 6.59 7.82 11.18
CA MET A 323 7.31 8.72 12.08
C MET A 323 7.05 8.41 13.56
N SER A 324 5.78 8.16 13.92
CA SER A 324 5.40 7.82 15.30
C SER A 324 6.06 6.52 15.81
N GLU A 325 6.34 5.59 14.89
CA GLU A 325 6.95 4.31 15.18
C GLU A 325 8.49 4.37 15.14
N THR A 326 9.06 5.20 14.26
CA THR A 326 10.52 5.41 14.12
C THR A 326 11.14 6.04 15.37
N ALA A 327 10.38 6.89 16.09
CA ALA A 327 10.82 7.52 17.34
C ALA A 327 11.21 6.54 18.46
N LYS A 328 10.96 5.23 18.30
CA LYS A 328 11.12 4.23 19.36
C LYS A 328 12.28 3.25 19.20
N SER A 329 12.84 3.00 18.00
CA SER A 329 13.79 1.86 17.90
C SER A 329 14.70 1.76 16.65
N TYR A 330 14.56 2.59 15.61
CA TYR A 330 15.33 2.39 14.37
C TYR A 330 15.64 3.71 13.64
N ASP A 331 16.88 3.91 13.20
CA ASP A 331 17.28 5.11 12.44
C ASP A 331 16.84 4.99 10.97
N ILE A 332 15.61 5.43 10.68
CA ILE A 332 15.00 5.47 9.34
C ILE A 332 15.09 6.89 8.75
N SER A 333 15.91 7.78 9.33
CA SER A 333 15.96 9.19 8.94
C SER A 333 16.26 9.40 7.45
N GLN A 334 17.30 8.73 6.93
CA GLN A 334 17.70 8.85 5.52
C GLN A 334 16.71 8.18 4.54
N PRO A 335 16.24 6.92 4.75
CA PRO A 335 15.22 6.33 3.88
C PRO A 335 13.89 7.09 3.88
N LEU A 336 13.50 7.70 5.01
CA LEU A 336 12.30 8.54 5.10
C LEU A 336 12.47 9.85 4.31
N GLN A 337 13.67 10.42 4.31
CA GLN A 337 13.99 11.61 3.50
C GLN A 337 13.78 11.34 2.00
N GLU A 338 14.16 10.17 1.50
CA GLU A 338 13.91 9.78 0.09
C GLU A 338 12.42 9.71 -0.25
N ILE A 339 11.60 9.20 0.67
CA ILE A 339 10.14 9.13 0.50
C ILE A 339 9.57 10.55 0.43
N ASN A 340 9.93 11.40 1.40
CA ASN A 340 9.45 12.77 1.48
C ASN A 340 9.80 13.57 0.22
N GLU A 341 11.01 13.39 -0.30
CA GLU A 341 11.45 14.03 -1.55
C GLU A 341 10.68 13.51 -2.77
N SER A 342 10.44 12.20 -2.83
CA SER A 342 9.64 11.60 -3.91
C SER A 342 8.20 12.14 -3.91
N VAL A 343 7.60 12.31 -2.73
CA VAL A 343 6.26 12.90 -2.56
C VAL A 343 6.25 14.36 -3.03
N ARG A 344 7.25 15.15 -2.61
CA ARG A 344 7.40 16.55 -3.03
C ARG A 344 7.46 16.69 -4.55
N LEU A 345 8.34 15.90 -5.19
CA LEU A 345 8.50 15.91 -6.64
C LEU A 345 7.22 15.46 -7.35
N ALA A 346 6.54 14.42 -6.86
CA ALA A 346 5.29 13.97 -7.46
C ALA A 346 4.19 15.03 -7.36
N PHE A 347 4.06 15.71 -6.22
CA PHE A 347 3.14 16.81 -6.01
C PHE A 347 3.40 17.95 -6.99
N LEU A 348 4.63 18.47 -7.04
CA LEU A 348 4.99 19.59 -7.93
C LEU A 348 4.83 19.22 -9.41
N ASN A 349 5.27 18.02 -9.79
CA ASN A 349 5.12 17.54 -11.16
C ASN A 349 3.66 17.33 -11.54
N SER A 350 2.75 17.03 -10.60
CA SER A 350 1.31 16.93 -10.91
C SER A 350 0.75 18.29 -11.32
N PHE A 351 1.14 19.38 -10.65
CA PHE A 351 0.77 20.73 -11.07
C PHE A 351 1.37 21.10 -12.43
N LEU A 352 2.62 20.74 -12.70
CA LEU A 352 3.27 21.03 -13.98
C LEU A 352 2.64 20.21 -15.12
N ASP A 353 2.34 18.93 -14.88
CA ASP A 353 1.61 18.07 -15.81
C ASP A 353 0.23 18.70 -16.11
N PHE A 354 -0.49 19.17 -15.08
CA PHE A 354 -1.78 19.87 -15.23
C PHE A 354 -1.66 21.18 -16.02
N ALA A 355 -0.65 22.00 -15.73
CA ALA A 355 -0.35 23.21 -16.48
C ALA A 355 -0.09 22.92 -17.97
N GLY A 356 0.66 21.86 -18.27
CA GLY A 356 0.88 21.40 -19.64
C GLY A 356 -0.40 21.02 -20.38
N TYR A 357 -1.43 20.51 -19.68
CA TYR A 357 -2.74 20.25 -20.29
C TYR A 357 -3.50 21.53 -20.62
N LEU A 358 -3.49 22.50 -19.71
CA LEU A 358 -4.08 23.82 -19.97
C LEU A 358 -3.41 24.51 -21.16
N GLU A 359 -2.09 24.37 -21.29
CA GLU A 359 -1.32 24.86 -22.45
C GLU A 359 -1.76 24.20 -23.75
N ARG A 360 -1.85 22.87 -23.75
CA ARG A 360 -2.27 22.09 -24.92
C ARG A 360 -3.66 22.50 -25.39
N PHE A 361 -4.59 22.70 -24.46
CA PHE A 361 -5.92 23.20 -24.80
C PHE A 361 -5.87 24.58 -25.44
N GLY A 362 -5.07 25.52 -24.90
CA GLY A 362 -4.86 26.82 -25.54
C GLY A 362 -4.36 26.69 -26.98
N GLY A 363 -3.38 25.82 -27.20
CA GLY A 363 -2.82 25.52 -28.54
C GLY A 363 -3.80 24.88 -29.52
N GLU A 364 -4.44 23.76 -29.14
CA GLU A 364 -5.40 23.04 -29.97
C GLU A 364 -6.58 23.91 -30.39
N LEU A 365 -7.03 24.80 -29.50
CA LEU A 365 -8.08 25.76 -29.79
C LEU A 365 -7.65 26.74 -30.91
N THR A 366 -6.39 27.20 -30.91
CA THR A 366 -5.88 28.08 -31.98
C THR A 366 -5.56 27.38 -33.31
N GLU A 367 -5.15 26.10 -33.29
CA GLU A 367 -4.82 25.32 -34.50
C GLU A 367 -6.06 24.84 -35.27
N ASN A 368 -7.20 24.65 -34.60
CA ASN A 368 -8.46 24.22 -35.22
C ASN A 368 -9.18 25.32 -36.04
N ARG A 369 -8.51 26.45 -36.32
CA ARG A 369 -9.03 27.47 -37.23
C ARG A 369 -9.07 26.86 -38.65
N PRO A 370 -10.23 26.81 -39.34
CA PRO A 370 -10.26 26.37 -40.72
C PRO A 370 -9.38 27.31 -41.54
N ASN A 371 -8.31 26.75 -42.12
CA ASN A 371 -7.29 27.48 -42.86
C ASN A 371 -7.88 28.02 -44.16
N ASN A 372 -8.58 29.16 -44.09
CA ASN A 372 -9.25 29.80 -45.22
C ASN A 372 -8.32 30.74 -46.00
N GLU A 373 -7.01 30.46 -46.04
CA GLU A 373 -6.04 31.27 -46.80
C GLU A 373 -5.60 30.64 -48.13
N ASN A 374 -6.18 29.51 -48.55
CA ASN A 374 -5.93 28.97 -49.89
C ASN A 374 -7.23 28.64 -50.62
N ASN A 375 -7.86 29.66 -51.21
CA ASN A 375 -8.58 29.45 -52.46
C ASN A 375 -8.43 30.66 -53.36
N TYR A 376 -7.72 30.41 -54.47
CA TYR A 376 -7.52 31.30 -55.58
C TYR A 376 -8.84 31.92 -56.05
N VAL A 377 -8.74 33.20 -56.42
CA VAL A 377 -9.72 33.97 -57.18
C VAL A 377 -10.27 33.15 -58.34
N GLN A 378 -11.58 32.83 -58.32
CA GLN A 378 -12.32 32.64 -59.57
C GLN A 378 -13.77 33.11 -59.43
N ASN A 379 -14.11 34.02 -60.34
CA ASN A 379 -15.36 34.77 -60.45
C ASN A 379 -16.64 33.93 -60.36
N GLY A 380 -17.64 34.53 -59.71
CA GLY A 380 -19.02 34.56 -60.16
C GLY A 380 -19.89 33.36 -59.77
N TYR A 381 -20.74 33.53 -58.76
CA TYR A 381 -22.22 33.52 -58.87
C TYR A 381 -22.80 33.64 -57.46
N ILE A 382 -23.66 34.64 -57.27
CA ILE A 382 -24.43 34.87 -56.04
C ILE A 382 -25.54 33.81 -56.01
N ASN A 383 -25.53 32.93 -55.02
CA ASN A 383 -26.75 32.37 -54.47
C ASN A 383 -26.56 32.04 -52.98
N GLY A 384 -27.47 32.58 -52.18
CA GLY A 384 -27.33 32.70 -50.73
C GLY A 384 -27.47 31.37 -50.00
N THR A 385 -26.68 31.22 -48.94
CA THR A 385 -27.09 30.72 -47.62
C THR A 385 -26.00 31.18 -46.64
N ARG A 386 -26.15 32.40 -46.12
CA ARG A 386 -25.29 32.94 -45.06
C ARG A 386 -25.93 32.54 -43.74
N GLU A 387 -25.53 31.39 -43.18
CA GLU A 387 -25.77 31.01 -41.78
C GLU A 387 -25.11 29.66 -41.47
N THR A 388 -23.82 29.64 -41.13
CA THR A 388 -23.15 28.68 -40.19
C THR A 388 -21.61 28.81 -40.24
N SER A 389 -21.06 29.97 -39.87
CA SER A 389 -19.63 30.07 -39.52
C SER A 389 -19.33 31.00 -38.33
N ALA A 390 -20.33 31.76 -37.86
CA ALA A 390 -20.16 32.70 -36.75
C ALA A 390 -20.24 32.06 -35.35
N ASN A 391 -20.78 30.84 -35.22
CA ASN A 391 -20.95 30.20 -33.90
C ASN A 391 -19.69 29.51 -33.38
N THR A 392 -18.74 29.15 -34.24
CA THR A 392 -17.49 28.47 -33.87
C THR A 392 -16.46 29.43 -33.28
N ASP A 393 -16.41 30.67 -33.74
CA ASP A 393 -15.43 31.69 -33.28
C ASP A 393 -15.79 32.23 -31.88
N GLY A 394 -17.09 32.44 -31.62
CA GLY A 394 -17.58 32.85 -30.29
C GLY A 394 -17.38 31.79 -29.21
N ASP A 395 -17.51 30.51 -29.59
CA ASP A 395 -17.24 29.38 -28.71
C ASP A 395 -15.74 29.23 -28.41
N LEU A 396 -14.89 29.47 -29.42
CA LEU A 396 -13.43 29.45 -29.29
C LEU A 396 -12.91 30.50 -28.28
N HIS A 397 -13.35 31.76 -28.41
CA HIS A 397 -12.95 32.82 -27.49
C HIS A 397 -13.40 32.54 -26.06
N LYS A 398 -14.62 32.01 -25.90
CA LYS A 398 -15.14 31.64 -24.59
C LYS A 398 -14.29 30.55 -23.94
N LYS A 399 -13.91 29.52 -24.71
CA LYS A 399 -13.04 28.44 -24.23
C LYS A 399 -11.64 28.93 -23.84
N LEU A 400 -11.00 29.79 -24.65
CA LEU A 400 -9.70 30.38 -24.31
C LEU A 400 -9.76 31.23 -23.03
N LEU A 401 -10.84 32.00 -22.83
CA LEU A 401 -11.05 32.75 -21.58
C LEU A 401 -11.26 31.82 -20.37
N VAL A 402 -11.93 30.68 -20.55
CA VAL A 402 -12.06 29.65 -19.51
C VAL A 402 -10.70 29.05 -19.17
N VAL A 403 -9.85 28.74 -20.17
CA VAL A 403 -8.48 28.25 -19.94
C VAL A 403 -7.66 29.28 -19.17
N LEU A 404 -7.69 30.55 -19.56
CA LEU A 404 -7.02 31.63 -18.82
C LEU A 404 -7.54 31.75 -17.38
N SER A 405 -8.84 31.62 -17.19
CA SER A 405 -9.44 31.65 -15.86
C SER A 405 -9.03 30.44 -15.01
N ASN A 406 -8.93 29.25 -15.60
CA ASN A 406 -8.43 28.05 -14.93
C ASN A 406 -6.97 28.22 -14.51
N ILE A 407 -6.12 28.75 -15.40
CA ILE A 407 -4.71 29.07 -15.09
C ILE A 407 -4.63 30.05 -13.92
N GLY A 408 -5.41 31.14 -13.96
CA GLY A 408 -5.47 32.15 -12.92
C GLY A 408 -5.89 31.57 -11.56
N TYR A 409 -6.93 30.73 -11.53
CA TYR A 409 -7.38 30.05 -10.32
C TYR A 409 -6.31 29.09 -9.75
N CYS A 410 -5.68 28.29 -10.62
CA CYS A 410 -4.62 27.36 -10.20
C CYS A 410 -3.42 28.10 -9.60
N LYS A 411 -3.04 29.22 -10.21
CA LYS A 411 -1.93 30.07 -9.79
C LYS A 411 -2.22 30.82 -8.49
N ALA A 412 -3.39 31.43 -8.36
CA ALA A 412 -3.69 32.37 -7.27
C ALA A 412 -4.33 31.72 -6.04
N GLU A 413 -5.06 30.62 -6.20
CA GLU A 413 -5.80 29.99 -5.10
C GLU A 413 -5.33 28.55 -4.86
N LEU A 414 -5.44 27.68 -5.87
CA LEU A 414 -5.29 26.24 -5.67
C LEU A 414 -3.87 25.80 -5.28
N SER A 415 -2.85 26.38 -5.92
CA SER A 415 -1.45 26.05 -5.64
C SER A 415 -1.08 26.41 -4.20
N GLU A 416 -1.48 27.58 -3.72
CA GLU A 416 -1.24 28.01 -2.34
C GLU A 416 -2.01 27.14 -1.35
N GLU A 417 -3.30 26.87 -1.59
CA GLU A 417 -4.15 26.02 -0.74
C GLU A 417 -3.49 24.64 -0.53
N LEU A 418 -3.20 23.93 -1.62
CA LEU A 418 -2.69 22.56 -1.54
C LEU A 418 -1.25 22.51 -1.01
N TYR A 419 -0.40 23.45 -1.42
CA TYR A 419 0.98 23.48 -0.94
C TYR A 419 1.03 23.80 0.55
N THR A 420 0.25 24.77 1.04
CA THR A 420 0.21 25.10 2.47
C THR A 420 -0.33 23.96 3.32
N THR A 421 -1.24 23.16 2.75
CA THR A 421 -1.83 22.00 3.42
C THR A 421 -0.85 20.84 3.57
N TYR A 422 -0.06 20.50 2.54
CA TYR A 422 0.74 19.25 2.55
C TYR A 422 2.25 19.42 2.70
N ARG A 423 2.76 20.65 2.61
CA ARG A 423 4.18 21.01 2.81
C ARG A 423 4.85 20.38 4.02
N HIS A 424 4.13 20.10 5.11
CA HIS A 424 4.70 19.55 6.34
C HIS A 424 5.26 18.15 6.15
N ILE A 425 4.80 17.41 5.13
CA ILE A 425 5.29 16.08 4.79
C ILE A 425 6.78 16.10 4.44
N TRP A 426 7.23 17.12 3.68
CA TRP A 426 8.62 17.26 3.25
C TRP A 426 9.37 18.44 3.91
N SER A 427 8.71 19.23 4.75
CA SER A 427 9.32 20.37 5.47
C SER A 427 10.46 19.98 6.45
N PRO A 428 10.41 18.86 7.20
CA PRO A 428 11.46 18.52 8.18
C PRO A 428 12.86 18.32 7.57
N VAL A 429 12.92 18.16 6.26
CA VAL A 429 14.12 17.81 5.50
C VAL A 429 14.91 19.04 5.02
N ARG A 430 14.28 20.23 4.94
CA ARG A 430 14.85 21.38 4.20
C ARG A 430 14.89 22.67 5.03
N ASN A 431 15.87 23.52 4.70
CA ASN A 431 15.99 24.87 5.26
C ASN A 431 14.89 25.81 4.71
N ASN A 432 14.55 26.86 5.46
CA ASN A 432 13.49 27.80 5.11
C ASN A 432 13.68 28.54 3.76
N ASP A 433 14.90 28.60 3.21
CA ASP A 433 15.17 29.28 1.92
C ASP A 433 14.70 28.45 0.72
N GLU A 434 14.94 27.13 0.74
CA GLU A 434 14.48 26.19 -0.30
C GLU A 434 12.95 26.00 -0.29
N ARG A 435 12.31 26.26 0.86
CA ARG A 435 10.85 26.29 1.01
C ARG A 435 10.20 27.40 0.18
N SER A 436 10.94 28.46 -0.15
CA SER A 436 10.44 29.56 -0.98
C SER A 436 10.72 29.38 -2.48
N SER A 437 11.55 28.41 -2.87
CA SER A 437 11.86 28.17 -4.29
C SER A 437 10.75 27.38 -4.95
N ASP A 438 10.28 26.28 -4.35
CA ASP A 438 9.28 25.39 -4.99
C ASP A 438 8.00 26.13 -5.40
N MET A 439 7.44 26.95 -4.49
CA MET A 439 6.25 27.74 -4.79
C MET A 439 6.54 28.84 -5.82
N ARG A 440 7.71 29.47 -5.75
CA ARG A 440 8.11 30.51 -6.70
C ARG A 440 8.29 29.95 -8.09
N ASP A 441 8.90 28.78 -8.21
CA ASP A 441 9.08 28.07 -9.48
C ASP A 441 7.72 27.71 -10.07
N LEU A 442 6.80 27.19 -9.25
CA LEU A 442 5.42 26.91 -9.65
C LEU A 442 4.67 28.15 -10.13
N MET A 443 4.71 29.25 -9.37
CA MET A 443 4.11 30.53 -9.74
C MET A 443 4.72 31.09 -11.03
N THR A 444 6.02 30.91 -11.24
CA THR A 444 6.73 31.33 -12.45
C THR A 444 6.25 30.51 -13.66
N SER A 445 6.13 29.19 -13.51
CA SER A 445 5.59 28.31 -14.57
C SER A 445 4.17 28.68 -14.97
N PHE A 446 3.27 28.90 -13.99
CA PHE A 446 1.90 29.33 -14.31
C PHE A 446 1.84 30.75 -14.91
N SER A 447 2.74 31.66 -14.52
CA SER A 447 2.80 33.01 -15.12
C SER A 447 3.26 32.96 -16.57
N ALA A 448 4.29 32.16 -16.87
CA ALA A 448 4.75 31.96 -18.26
C ALA A 448 3.66 31.30 -19.12
N LEU A 449 2.89 30.37 -18.55
CA LEU A 449 1.76 29.75 -19.22
C LEU A 449 0.61 30.75 -19.47
N GLU A 450 0.27 31.57 -18.48
CA GLU A 450 -0.73 32.63 -18.59
C GLU A 450 -0.40 33.58 -19.74
N GLU A 451 0.85 34.06 -19.81
CA GLU A 451 1.34 34.91 -20.91
C GLU A 451 1.19 34.21 -22.27
N LYS A 452 1.60 32.94 -22.38
CA LYS A 452 1.53 32.17 -23.62
C LYS A 452 0.09 32.00 -24.14
N VAL A 453 -0.85 31.68 -23.25
CA VAL A 453 -2.28 31.53 -23.63
C VAL A 453 -2.93 32.89 -23.89
N LEU A 454 -2.49 33.95 -23.21
CA LEU A 454 -2.97 35.31 -23.45
C LEU A 454 -2.54 35.83 -24.83
N ASP A 455 -1.31 35.51 -25.26
CA ASP A 455 -0.84 35.79 -26.61
C ASP A 455 -1.68 35.06 -27.67
N GLN A 456 -2.00 33.78 -27.43
CA GLN A 456 -2.91 32.99 -28.28
C GLN A 456 -4.31 33.61 -28.36
N TYR A 457 -4.88 34.03 -27.23
CA TYR A 457 -6.17 34.73 -27.20
C TYR A 457 -6.13 36.05 -27.97
N THR A 458 -5.04 36.82 -27.79
CA THR A 458 -4.86 38.11 -28.48
C THR A 458 -4.73 37.91 -29.98
N PHE A 459 -3.98 36.90 -30.41
CA PHE A 459 -3.87 36.52 -31.82
C PHE A 459 -5.21 36.07 -32.40
N ALA A 460 -5.97 35.26 -31.67
CA ALA A 460 -7.30 34.80 -32.11
C ALA A 460 -8.31 35.94 -32.24
N LYS A 461 -8.14 37.04 -31.48
CA LYS A 461 -9.02 38.22 -31.50
C LYS A 461 -8.78 39.14 -32.70
N VAL A 462 -7.63 39.04 -33.36
CA VAL A 462 -7.27 39.80 -34.58
C VAL A 462 -7.73 39.04 -35.82
#